data_AF-A0A965GQG7-F1
#
_entry.id   AF-A0A965GQG7-F1
#
_cell.length_a   1.000
_cell.length_b   1.000
_cell.length_c   1.000
_cell.angle_alpha   90.00
_cell.angle_beta   90.00
_cell.angle_gamma   90.00
#
_symmetry.space_group_name_H-M   'P 1'
#
loop_
_entity.id
_entity.type
_entity.pdbx_description
1 polymer ?
#
loop_
_entity_poly.entity_id
_entity_poly.type
_entity_poly.pdbx_seq_one_letter_code
_entity_poly.pdbx_strand_id
1 'polypeptide(L)'
;MMNQLYEKGMSRMKTGILMSVATTVSFLCTYLFNLTMANAEQYLAIVATVALDGIFGIIAGTRREGFKTFKAIKVLITAIVWIVFLTALLVIERGFPGTSWLSETIIFPFIFFQIVSALKNASMAGFIEGKLLVEILDKIDLHKGTRKN
;
A
#
# COMPACT_ATOMS: atom_id res chain seq x y z
N MET A 1 27.14 47.35 -17.76
CA MET A 1 28.06 46.23 -17.46
C MET A 1 27.74 45.54 -16.12
N MET A 2 27.60 46.28 -15.02
CA MET A 2 27.29 45.70 -13.69
C MET A 2 25.98 44.86 -13.64
N ASN A 3 24.88 45.36 -14.22
CA ASN A 3 23.59 44.64 -14.23
C ASN A 3 23.64 43.33 -15.04
N GLN A 4 24.39 43.30 -16.14
CA GLN A 4 24.58 42.11 -16.97
C GLN A 4 25.40 41.03 -16.23
N LEU A 5 26.38 41.43 -15.43
CA LEU A 5 27.14 40.51 -14.58
C LEU A 5 26.27 39.97 -13.43
N TYR A 6 25.42 40.80 -12.85
CA TYR A 6 24.47 40.40 -11.81
C TYR A 6 23.43 39.38 -12.32
N GLU A 7 22.82 39.64 -13.48
CA GLU A 7 21.87 38.71 -14.11
C GLU A 7 22.52 37.37 -14.47
N LYS A 8 23.75 37.40 -15.01
CA LYS A 8 24.51 36.19 -15.34
C LYS A 8 24.90 35.38 -14.09
N GLY A 9 25.27 36.06 -13.00
CA GLY A 9 25.53 35.42 -11.71
C GLY A 9 24.27 34.79 -11.12
N MET A 10 23.15 35.51 -11.14
CA MET A 10 21.85 35.00 -10.67
C MET A 10 21.35 33.82 -11.50
N SER A 11 21.52 33.86 -12.83
CA SER A 11 21.18 32.74 -13.71
C SER A 11 22.00 31.48 -13.40
N ARG A 12 23.32 31.61 -13.19
CA ARG A 12 24.19 30.48 -12.83
C ARG A 12 23.82 29.87 -11.48
N MET A 13 23.46 30.70 -10.50
CA MET A 13 23.01 30.24 -9.19
C MET A 13 21.68 29.46 -9.29
N LYS A 14 20.71 29.96 -10.07
CA LYS A 14 19.43 29.26 -10.33
C LYS A 14 19.66 27.89 -10.99
N THR A 15 20.52 27.83 -12.00
CA THR A 15 20.88 26.56 -12.65
C THR A 15 21.60 25.62 -11.69
N GLY A 16 22.51 26.11 -10.85
CA GLY A 16 23.19 25.31 -9.84
C GLY A 16 22.25 24.66 -8.83
N ILE A 17 21.28 25.43 -8.30
CA ILE A 17 20.25 24.91 -7.39
C ILE A 17 19.35 23.88 -8.11
N LEU A 18 18.94 24.17 -9.34
CA LEU A 18 18.10 23.24 -10.10
C LEU A 18 18.83 21.90 -10.34
N MET A 19 20.12 21.94 -10.68
CA MET A 19 20.92 20.74 -10.90
C MET A 19 21.14 19.94 -9.62
N SER A 20 21.34 20.59 -8.47
CA SER A 20 21.51 19.88 -7.19
C SER A 20 20.23 19.21 -6.72
N VAL A 21 19.08 19.88 -6.89
CA VAL A 21 17.75 19.30 -6.62
C VAL A 21 17.49 18.13 -7.56
N ALA A 22 17.70 18.31 -8.87
CA ALA A 22 17.52 17.24 -9.84
C ALA A 22 18.39 16.02 -9.53
N THR A 23 19.67 16.23 -9.19
CA THR A 23 20.59 15.14 -8.83
C THR A 23 20.12 14.39 -7.58
N THR A 24 19.66 15.11 -6.55
CA THR A 24 19.14 14.52 -5.32
C THR A 24 17.88 13.70 -5.58
N VAL A 25 16.94 14.24 -6.35
CA VAL A 25 15.70 13.55 -6.72
C VAL A 25 16.01 12.31 -7.56
N SER A 26 16.88 12.41 -8.57
CA SER A 26 17.30 11.27 -9.39
C SER A 26 17.95 10.17 -8.55
N PHE A 27 18.79 10.52 -7.59
CA PHE A 27 19.37 9.56 -6.65
C PHE A 27 18.30 8.85 -5.83
N LEU A 28 17.39 9.59 -5.20
CA LEU A 28 16.30 9.02 -4.39
C LEU A 28 15.38 8.12 -5.21
N CYS A 29 14.98 8.57 -6.41
CA CYS A 29 14.14 7.78 -7.31
C CYS A 29 14.84 6.49 -7.75
N THR A 30 16.12 6.55 -8.09
CA THR A 30 16.90 5.36 -8.48
C THR A 30 17.03 4.38 -7.32
N TYR A 31 17.29 4.89 -6.10
CA TYR A 31 17.36 4.07 -4.90
C TYR A 31 16.03 3.37 -4.62
N LEU A 32 14.92 4.11 -4.62
CA LEU A 32 13.58 3.54 -4.41
C LEU A 32 13.20 2.56 -5.52
N PHE A 33 13.53 2.86 -6.78
CA PHE A 33 13.30 1.94 -7.90
C PHE A 33 14.01 0.61 -7.66
N ASN A 34 15.29 0.62 -7.32
CA ASN A 34 16.05 -0.60 -7.05
C ASN A 34 15.50 -1.35 -5.83
N LEU A 35 15.10 -0.63 -4.77
CA LEU A 35 14.49 -1.23 -3.59
C LEU A 35 13.17 -1.93 -3.92
N THR A 36 12.32 -1.29 -4.72
CA THR A 36 11.03 -1.85 -5.16
C THR A 36 11.25 -3.04 -6.08
N MET A 37 12.13 -2.94 -7.08
CA MET A 37 12.41 -4.04 -8.00
C MET A 37 13.01 -5.25 -7.29
N ALA A 38 13.87 -5.04 -6.29
CA ALA A 38 14.45 -6.13 -5.50
C ALA A 38 13.45 -6.83 -4.58
N ASN A 39 12.35 -6.16 -4.21
CA ASN A 39 11.34 -6.68 -3.29
C ASN A 39 9.94 -6.69 -3.92
N ALA A 40 9.87 -6.82 -5.26
CA ALA A 40 8.63 -6.66 -6.02
C ALA A 40 7.52 -7.59 -5.53
N GLU A 41 7.87 -8.82 -5.14
CA GLU A 41 6.93 -9.81 -4.60
C GLU A 41 6.24 -9.33 -3.31
N GLN A 42 6.97 -8.68 -2.40
CA GLN A 42 6.37 -8.17 -1.17
C GLN A 42 5.39 -7.01 -1.46
N TYR A 43 5.75 -6.11 -2.38
CA TYR A 43 4.86 -5.03 -2.82
C TYR A 43 3.62 -5.58 -3.54
N LEU A 44 3.80 -6.56 -4.43
CA LEU A 44 2.72 -7.21 -5.14
C LEU A 44 1.78 -7.96 -4.19
N ALA A 45 2.32 -8.62 -3.16
CA ALA A 45 1.50 -9.30 -2.16
C ALA A 45 0.57 -8.33 -1.41
N ILE A 46 1.08 -7.16 -1.01
CA ILE A 46 0.25 -6.10 -0.39
C ILE A 46 -0.83 -5.62 -1.37
N VAL A 47 -0.44 -5.26 -2.60
CA VAL A 47 -1.38 -4.72 -3.58
C VAL A 47 -2.45 -5.74 -3.95
N ALA A 48 -2.06 -6.98 -4.22
CA ALA A 48 -2.97 -8.05 -4.61
C ALA A 48 -3.97 -8.38 -3.49
N THR A 49 -3.51 -8.52 -2.24
CA THR A 49 -4.41 -8.85 -1.13
C THR A 49 -5.32 -7.70 -0.74
N VAL A 50 -4.84 -6.45 -0.74
CA VAL A 50 -5.69 -5.26 -0.52
C VAL A 50 -6.72 -5.10 -1.63
N ALA A 51 -6.32 -5.29 -2.90
CA ALA A 51 -7.23 -5.21 -4.03
C ALA A 51 -8.30 -6.31 -3.96
N LEU A 52 -7.91 -7.55 -3.64
CA LEU A 52 -8.83 -8.67 -3.48
C LEU A 52 -9.88 -8.39 -2.40
N ASP A 53 -9.44 -7.99 -1.20
CA ASP A 53 -10.36 -7.65 -0.10
C ASP A 53 -11.24 -6.45 -0.45
N GLY A 54 -10.65 -5.43 -1.07
CA GLY A 54 -11.32 -4.21 -1.48
C GLY A 54 -12.42 -4.44 -2.53
N ILE A 55 -12.14 -5.22 -3.57
CA ILE A 55 -13.11 -5.57 -4.62
C ILE A 55 -14.30 -6.30 -3.98
N PHE A 56 -14.05 -7.36 -3.22
CA PHE A 56 -15.13 -8.08 -2.55
C PHE A 56 -15.86 -7.21 -1.53
N GLY A 57 -15.16 -6.32 -0.82
CA GLY A 57 -15.74 -5.40 0.15
C GLY A 57 -16.69 -4.39 -0.49
N ILE A 58 -16.33 -3.86 -1.66
CA ILE A 58 -17.18 -2.96 -2.44
C ILE A 58 -18.42 -3.71 -2.95
N ILE A 59 -18.27 -4.93 -3.48
CA ILE A 59 -19.40 -5.73 -3.99
C ILE A 59 -20.36 -6.08 -2.84
N ALA A 60 -19.84 -6.60 -1.73
CA ALA A 60 -20.65 -6.95 -0.55
C ALA A 60 -21.33 -5.70 0.04
N GLY A 61 -20.62 -4.57 0.11
CA GLY A 61 -21.16 -3.30 0.57
C GLY A 61 -22.29 -2.77 -0.32
N THR A 62 -22.13 -2.88 -1.64
CA THR A 62 -23.12 -2.44 -2.63
C THR A 62 -24.42 -3.21 -2.49
N ARG A 63 -24.35 -4.53 -2.21
CA ARG A 63 -25.54 -5.37 -2.00
C ARG A 63 -26.28 -5.07 -0.69
N ARG A 64 -25.61 -4.54 0.35
CA ARG A 64 -26.21 -4.31 1.68
C ARG A 64 -26.74 -2.89 1.89
N GLU A 65 -25.99 -1.90 1.43
CA GLU A 65 -26.20 -0.49 1.76
C GLU A 65 -26.12 0.43 0.52
N GLY A 66 -25.93 -0.12 -0.68
CA GLY A 66 -25.61 0.63 -1.89
C GLY A 66 -24.12 1.00 -2.00
N PHE A 67 -23.71 1.47 -3.19
CA PHE A 67 -22.32 1.86 -3.44
C PHE A 67 -21.97 3.13 -2.66
N LYS A 68 -20.86 3.10 -1.93
CA LYS A 68 -20.36 4.23 -1.13
C LYS A 68 -18.93 4.56 -1.53
N THR A 69 -18.73 5.71 -2.19
CA THR A 69 -17.42 6.14 -2.73
C THR A 69 -16.33 6.19 -1.66
N PHE A 70 -16.65 6.61 -0.44
CA PHE A 70 -15.68 6.64 0.65
C PHE A 70 -15.17 5.24 1.05
N LYS A 71 -15.96 4.16 0.85
CA LYS A 71 -15.49 2.79 1.10
C LYS A 71 -14.47 2.38 0.04
N ALA A 72 -14.68 2.76 -1.22
CA ALA A 72 -13.72 2.50 -2.31
C ALA A 72 -12.42 3.29 -2.12
N ILE A 73 -12.51 4.57 -1.74
CA ILE A 73 -11.33 5.40 -1.46
C ILE A 73 -10.52 4.83 -0.30
N LYS A 74 -11.16 4.29 0.74
CA LYS A 74 -10.46 3.63 1.86
C LYS A 74 -9.55 2.49 1.40
N VAL A 75 -9.93 1.71 0.40
CA VAL A 75 -9.08 0.63 -0.15
C VAL A 75 -7.78 1.18 -0.73
N LEU A 76 -7.86 2.27 -1.51
CA LEU A 76 -6.69 2.92 -2.09
C LEU A 76 -5.78 3.52 -1.01
N ILE A 77 -6.37 4.17 0.00
CA ILE A 77 -5.62 4.71 1.13
C ILE A 77 -4.91 3.59 1.88
N THR A 78 -5.58 2.46 2.14
CA THR A 78 -4.96 1.29 2.76
C THR A 78 -3.77 0.80 1.95
N ALA A 79 -3.89 0.64 0.63
CA ALA A 79 -2.78 0.22 -0.22
C ALA A 79 -1.58 1.18 -0.11
N ILE A 80 -1.81 2.49 -0.21
CA ILE A 80 -0.73 3.50 -0.13
C ILE A 80 -0.04 3.46 1.24
N VAL A 81 -0.80 3.42 2.34
CA VAL A 81 -0.24 3.37 3.70
C VAL A 81 0.67 2.15 3.87
N TRP A 82 0.22 0.97 3.44
CA TRP A 82 1.00 -0.26 3.58
C TRP A 82 2.20 -0.33 2.64
N ILE A 83 2.13 0.25 1.44
CA ILE A 83 3.29 0.40 0.55
C ILE A 83 4.36 1.30 1.19
N VAL A 84 3.96 2.44 1.77
CA VAL A 84 4.89 3.36 2.46
C VAL A 84 5.49 2.67 3.68
N PHE A 85 4.67 1.94 4.45
CA PHE A 85 5.13 1.21 5.62
C PHE A 85 6.14 0.11 5.26
N LEU A 86 5.85 -0.70 4.23
CA LEU A 86 6.79 -1.69 3.71
C LEU A 86 8.09 -1.03 3.24
N THR A 87 8.01 0.10 2.52
CA THR A 87 9.19 0.83 2.06
C THR A 87 10.08 1.26 3.23
N ALA A 88 9.47 1.76 4.31
CA ALA A 88 10.22 2.13 5.52
C ALA A 88 10.91 0.91 6.17
N LEU A 89 10.23 -0.23 6.25
CA LEU A 89 10.82 -1.48 6.76
C LEU A 89 12.00 -1.93 5.91
N LEU A 90 11.87 -1.95 4.58
CA LEU A 90 12.93 -2.39 3.67
C LEU A 90 14.15 -1.45 3.69
N VAL A 91 13.94 -0.15 3.88
CA VAL A 91 15.05 0.81 4.06
C VAL A 91 15.83 0.50 5.34
N ILE A 92 15.13 0.24 6.44
CA ILE A 92 15.74 -0.19 7.71
C ILE A 92 16.49 -1.51 7.48
N GLU A 93 15.84 -2.49 6.85
CA GLU A 93 16.41 -3.81 6.61
C GLU A 93 17.73 -3.78 5.84
N ARG A 94 17.81 -2.91 4.82
CA ARG A 94 19.05 -2.66 4.06
C ARG A 94 20.13 -1.97 4.88
N GLY A 95 19.77 -1.18 5.88
CA GLY A 95 20.70 -0.47 6.76
C GLY A 95 21.29 -1.32 7.87
N PHE A 96 20.65 -2.43 8.25
CA PHE A 96 21.06 -3.27 9.38
C PHE A 96 21.32 -4.73 8.96
N PRO A 97 22.59 -5.17 8.87
CA PRO A 97 22.92 -6.55 8.55
C PRO A 97 22.23 -7.55 9.51
N GLY A 98 21.70 -8.64 8.96
CA GLY A 98 21.03 -9.69 9.75
C GLY A 98 19.56 -9.43 10.08
N THR A 99 18.95 -8.37 9.55
CA THR A 99 17.53 -8.04 9.78
C THR A 99 16.59 -8.49 8.66
N SER A 100 17.03 -9.38 7.76
CA SER A 100 16.28 -9.77 6.55
C SER A 100 14.91 -10.43 6.77
N TRP A 101 14.55 -10.69 8.03
CA TRP A 101 13.27 -11.26 8.44
C TRP A 101 12.24 -10.20 8.85
N LEU A 102 12.66 -8.93 8.96
CA LEU A 102 11.87 -7.85 9.56
C LEU A 102 10.61 -7.53 8.75
N SER A 103 10.79 -7.28 7.44
CA SER A 103 9.67 -6.98 6.55
C SER A 103 8.65 -8.11 6.50
N GLU A 104 9.12 -9.36 6.35
CA GLU A 104 8.26 -10.55 6.32
C GLU A 104 7.46 -10.69 7.62
N THR A 105 8.12 -10.60 8.78
CA THR A 105 7.48 -10.82 10.07
C THR A 105 6.39 -9.80 10.37
N ILE A 106 6.59 -8.54 9.95
CA ILE A 106 5.64 -7.46 10.22
C ILE A 106 4.50 -7.42 9.18
N ILE A 107 4.80 -7.68 7.90
CA ILE A 107 3.82 -7.57 6.81
C ILE A 107 2.96 -8.83 6.68
N PHE A 108 3.49 -10.01 7.02
CA PHE A 108 2.77 -11.27 6.85
C PHE A 108 1.45 -11.34 7.64
N PRO A 109 1.37 -10.92 8.92
CA PRO A 109 0.10 -10.85 9.63
C PRO A 109 -0.94 -9.99 8.92
N PHE A 110 -0.53 -8.85 8.37
CA PHE A 110 -1.43 -7.98 7.60
C PHE A 110 -1.97 -8.67 6.35
N ILE A 111 -1.09 -9.28 5.54
CA ILE A 111 -1.48 -10.06 4.35
C ILE A 111 -2.47 -11.16 4.72
N PHE A 112 -2.18 -11.90 5.79
CA PHE A 112 -3.06 -12.96 6.29
C PHE A 112 -4.45 -12.43 6.66
N PHE A 113 -4.53 -11.33 7.41
CA PHE A 113 -5.81 -10.70 7.74
C PHE A 113 -6.56 -10.20 6.49
N GLN A 114 -5.86 -9.69 5.47
CA GLN A 114 -6.50 -9.29 4.22
C GLN A 114 -7.10 -10.47 3.46
N ILE A 115 -6.44 -11.62 3.46
CA ILE A 115 -7.00 -12.84 2.85
C ILE A 115 -8.26 -13.30 3.60
N VAL A 116 -8.21 -13.34 4.94
CA VAL A 116 -9.36 -13.70 5.79
C VAL A 116 -10.53 -12.72 5.55
N SER A 117 -10.23 -11.42 5.51
CA SER A 117 -11.18 -10.33 5.24
C SER A 117 -11.81 -10.48 3.85
N ALA A 118 -11.03 -10.83 2.84
CA ALA A 118 -11.47 -11.04 1.47
C ALA A 118 -12.43 -12.24 1.35
N LEU A 119 -12.09 -13.36 1.99
CA LEU A 119 -12.96 -14.54 2.04
C LEU A 119 -14.31 -14.23 2.70
N LYS A 120 -14.29 -13.45 3.78
CA LYS A 120 -15.51 -13.01 4.45
C LYS A 120 -16.34 -12.11 3.54
N ASN A 121 -15.72 -11.14 2.88
CA ASN A 121 -16.42 -10.28 1.93
C ASN A 121 -16.99 -11.06 0.74
N ALA A 122 -16.25 -12.03 0.20
CA ALA A 122 -16.71 -12.89 -0.89
C ALA A 122 -17.93 -13.72 -0.47
N SER A 123 -17.92 -14.29 0.74
CA SER A 123 -19.09 -14.98 1.30
C SER A 123 -20.27 -14.03 1.50
N MET A 124 -20.04 -12.83 2.04
CA MET A 124 -21.10 -11.81 2.21
C MET A 124 -21.67 -11.31 0.88
N ALA A 125 -20.89 -11.36 -0.20
CA ALA A 125 -21.31 -11.09 -1.56
C ALA A 125 -21.96 -12.32 -2.25
N GLY A 126 -22.17 -13.43 -1.55
CA GLY A 126 -22.84 -14.63 -2.08
C GLY A 126 -22.00 -15.43 -3.07
N PHE A 127 -20.68 -15.25 -3.13
CA PHE A 127 -19.81 -16.05 -3.99
C PHE A 127 -19.39 -17.37 -3.35
N ILE A 128 -19.55 -17.52 -2.02
CA ILE A 128 -19.13 -18.72 -1.28
C ILE A 128 -20.25 -19.15 -0.32
N GLU A 129 -20.83 -20.32 -0.57
CA GLU A 129 -21.96 -20.92 0.20
C GLU A 129 -21.50 -21.91 1.30
N GLY A 130 -20.27 -21.78 1.81
CA GLY A 130 -19.75 -22.68 2.83
C GLY A 130 -20.20 -22.31 4.23
N LYS A 131 -21.26 -22.96 4.77
CA LYS A 131 -21.74 -22.78 6.18
C LYS A 131 -20.60 -22.82 7.21
N LEU A 132 -19.63 -23.72 7.03
CA LEU A 132 -18.47 -23.87 7.94
C LEU A 132 -17.45 -22.72 7.81
N LEU A 133 -17.12 -22.31 6.58
CA LEU A 133 -16.23 -21.17 6.34
C LEU A 133 -16.84 -19.89 6.91
N VAL A 134 -18.14 -19.73 6.73
CA VAL A 134 -18.96 -18.66 7.30
C VAL A 134 -18.84 -18.59 8.82
N GLU A 135 -18.95 -19.73 9.50
CA GLU A 135 -18.92 -19.81 10.96
C GLU A 135 -17.51 -19.56 11.52
N ILE A 136 -16.46 -20.03 10.82
CA ILE A 136 -15.06 -19.77 11.19
C ILE A 136 -14.71 -18.29 10.99
N LEU A 137 -15.11 -17.68 9.87
CA LEU A 137 -14.82 -16.28 9.56
C LEU A 137 -15.54 -15.31 10.49
N ASP A 138 -16.77 -15.62 10.92
CA ASP A 138 -17.52 -14.80 11.89
C ASP A 138 -16.90 -14.83 13.29
N LYS A 139 -16.15 -15.89 13.65
CA LYS A 139 -15.42 -15.98 14.92
C LYS A 139 -14.05 -15.29 14.90
N ILE A 140 -13.39 -15.22 13.74
CA ILE A 140 -12.06 -14.61 13.60
C ILE A 140 -12.13 -13.09 13.45
N ASP A 141 -13.11 -12.58 12.70
CA ASP A 141 -13.26 -11.15 12.43
C ASP A 141 -14.56 -10.60 13.01
N LEU A 142 -14.50 -10.01 14.21
CA LEU A 142 -15.69 -9.47 14.91
C LEU A 142 -16.06 -8.04 14.49
N HIS A 143 -15.24 -7.35 13.68
CA HIS A 143 -15.39 -5.91 13.42
C HIS A 143 -16.24 -5.54 12.19
N LYS A 144 -16.71 -6.52 11.41
CA LYS A 144 -17.63 -6.27 10.27
C LYS A 144 -19.09 -6.52 10.63
N GLY A 145 -19.99 -5.73 10.03
CA GLY A 145 -21.43 -5.73 10.33
C GLY A 145 -22.12 -7.09 10.16
N THR A 146 -23.16 -7.30 10.97
CA THR A 146 -23.95 -8.54 11.03
C THR A 146 -24.67 -8.83 9.71
N ARG A 147 -24.82 -10.11 9.38
CA ARG A 147 -25.61 -10.56 8.23
C ARG A 147 -27.08 -10.26 8.51
N LYS A 148 -27.82 -9.77 7.52
CA LYS A 148 -29.28 -9.82 7.57
C LYS A 148 -29.69 -11.24 7.18
N ASN A 149 -30.28 -11.95 8.14
CA ASN A 149 -31.04 -13.17 7.87
C ASN A 149 -32.35 -12.81 7.18
#